data_AF-A0A2E0XXP2-F1
#
_entry.id   AF-A0A2E0XXP2-F1
#
_cell.length_a   1.000
_cell.length_b   1.000
_cell.length_c   1.000
_cell.angle_alpha   90.00
_cell.angle_beta   90.00
_cell.angle_gamma   90.00
#
_symmetry.space_group_name_H-M   'P 1'
#
loop_
_entity.id
_entity.type
_entity.pdbx_description
1 polymer ?
#
loop_
_entity_poly.entity_id
_entity_poly.type
_entity_poly.pdbx_seq_one_letter_code
_entity_poly.pdbx_strand_id
1 'polypeptide(L)'
;MHCFPLSALTVLCLMSTTASASNLHAPRLMTSCVMTMLDEKEATGEDQGEGNPELEAMGTAIKAAVISGHMTEEEGWALWQTAVSEVKGEEFREGKKQNQKNASEQYDDRNSWHRIGRLVPPDPSEPSMLMEPDFLPRDVQLLNNWLDLDKDRAIIVEMIIRDYMESVKTLTADMQPALRRYKQAEQTRELEEMLQYLEEEMMPREIDMTEASAVIEERVRGFAEEYVAKELAADGVAREDISDDIDAKTDEWTRDLTSALVTMDEQMSRLRDRMKARVNGVDLPEGQITSRDLLALAESIRMQKANLKKDVIDMLTLALVVEDDAEAQAALNSALSRLRIEHGFRHARMGGEYINPWTLARDFTPEQNDNQPAMRIVKEYEASLAVLVDNRTDATVDRELEGIRMLIARDDLIDIAGDEENVPMETWYEILEPFTESWHAQIDASVNYRDHVLQLTMDTRVALADLDEDLSDRYHDDAMRRGFGSEMRTRWSERALQAALSIDDLDEETLILIEALNDDATDQLRDIRERAIQKRLDRDPELARQPVLSLWDLDDSQGKPWTREDWTGHEMKAHQELNNHVDYSLSAILTPEQYELIPSRGQKNAKAENGKKTKGGKGGKGT
;
A
#
# COMPACT_ATOMS: atom_id res chain seq x y z
N MET A 1 65.03 -16.18 0.42
CA MET A 1 66.04 -15.23 -0.09
C MET A 1 65.26 -14.12 -0.79
N HIS A 2 65.13 -12.91 -0.24
CA HIS A 2 66.17 -11.84 -0.21
C HIS A 2 66.60 -11.48 -1.64
N CYS A 3 66.53 -10.26 -2.17
CA CYS A 3 66.55 -8.86 -1.69
C CYS A 3 65.89 -7.99 -2.81
N PHE A 4 65.11 -6.92 -2.59
CA PHE A 4 65.47 -5.54 -2.14
C PHE A 4 66.60 -4.86 -2.97
N PRO A 5 66.77 -3.51 -3.05
CA PRO A 5 65.99 -2.36 -2.49
C PRO A 5 66.04 -0.99 -3.27
N LEU A 6 65.46 0.08 -2.64
CA LEU A 6 65.81 1.53 -2.64
C LEU A 6 65.45 2.41 -3.88
N SER A 7 65.07 3.70 -3.81
CA SER A 7 64.76 4.66 -2.72
C SER A 7 64.60 6.10 -3.27
N ALA A 8 63.76 6.92 -2.63
CA ALA A 8 64.01 8.33 -2.24
C ALA A 8 62.88 8.77 -1.28
N LEU A 9 63.08 8.94 0.05
CA LEU A 9 63.67 10.09 0.80
C LEU A 9 62.90 11.43 0.61
N THR A 10 62.52 12.28 1.58
CA THR A 10 62.73 12.42 3.05
C THR A 10 61.97 13.65 3.61
N VAL A 11 61.24 13.47 4.73
CA VAL A 11 61.17 14.23 6.04
C VAL A 11 61.28 15.78 6.12
N LEU A 12 60.32 16.43 6.82
CA LEU A 12 60.43 17.31 8.04
C LEU A 12 59.11 18.13 8.25
N CYS A 13 58.29 17.91 9.28
CA CYS A 13 58.30 18.45 10.66
C CYS A 13 58.43 19.99 10.81
N LEU A 14 57.36 20.69 11.27
CA LEU A 14 57.28 21.38 12.59
C LEU A 14 55.99 22.22 12.78
N MET A 15 55.57 22.28 14.04
CA MET A 15 54.37 22.92 14.60
C MET A 15 54.46 24.44 14.79
N SER A 16 53.26 25.04 14.96
CA SER A 16 52.88 26.01 16.02
C SER A 16 52.62 27.49 15.64
N THR A 17 51.37 27.91 15.91
CA THR A 17 50.89 29.22 16.46
C THR A 17 51.12 30.50 15.61
N THR A 18 50.21 31.46 15.38
CA THR A 18 49.05 32.02 16.11
C THR A 18 48.15 32.87 15.16
N ALA A 19 46.83 32.85 15.43
CA ALA A 19 45.86 33.98 15.43
C ALA A 19 45.68 34.94 14.22
N SER A 20 44.46 34.95 13.66
CA SER A 20 43.41 35.98 13.89
C SER A 20 42.70 36.50 12.63
N ALA A 21 41.35 36.44 12.68
CA ALA A 21 40.31 37.26 12.03
C ALA A 21 40.14 37.16 10.49
N SER A 22 38.96 37.15 9.87
CA SER A 22 37.54 37.22 10.26
C SER A 22 36.69 37.29 8.98
N ASN A 23 35.47 36.71 8.98
CA ASN A 23 34.22 37.09 8.27
C ASN A 23 33.43 35.84 7.83
N LEU A 24 32.42 35.39 8.58
CA LEU A 24 31.02 35.88 8.67
C LEU A 24 30.14 35.45 7.48
N HIS A 25 29.52 34.26 7.57
CA HIS A 25 28.14 33.93 7.16
C HIS A 25 27.90 32.42 7.25
N ALA A 26 27.25 31.96 8.33
CA ALA A 26 26.28 30.84 8.36
C ALA A 26 26.04 30.33 9.79
N PRO A 27 25.08 30.92 10.52
CA PRO A 27 24.29 30.18 11.49
C PRO A 27 22.81 30.45 11.20
N ARG A 28 22.23 29.74 10.23
CA ARG A 28 20.78 29.86 9.90
C ARG A 28 20.10 28.55 9.48
N LEU A 29 20.80 27.42 9.47
CA LEU A 29 20.23 26.11 9.08
C LEU A 29 20.16 25.11 10.24
N MET A 30 20.78 25.39 11.39
CA MET A 30 20.77 24.50 12.56
C MET A 30 19.65 24.81 13.57
N THR A 31 18.81 25.81 13.30
CA THR A 31 17.68 26.24 14.15
C THR A 31 16.31 25.79 13.63
N SER A 32 16.26 25.11 12.48
CA SER A 32 15.03 24.85 11.71
C SER A 32 14.20 23.64 12.17
N CYS A 33 14.79 22.62 12.82
CA CYS A 33 14.04 21.43 13.28
C CYS A 33 13.40 21.63 14.66
N VAL A 34 14.02 22.43 15.54
CA VAL A 34 13.43 22.82 16.84
C VAL A 34 12.15 23.66 16.63
N MET A 35 12.06 24.40 15.53
CA MET A 35 10.89 25.24 15.19
C MET A 35 9.66 24.42 14.75
N THR A 36 9.85 23.27 14.09
CA THR A 36 8.74 22.42 13.65
C THR A 36 7.96 21.85 14.83
N MET A 37 8.62 21.68 15.98
CA MET A 37 7.99 21.21 17.21
C MET A 37 7.35 22.32 18.06
N LEU A 38 7.59 23.61 17.77
CA LEU A 38 6.99 24.75 18.48
C LEU A 38 5.80 25.34 17.72
N ASP A 39 5.80 25.33 16.39
CA ASP A 39 4.74 25.95 15.55
C ASP A 39 3.50 25.05 15.30
N GLU A 40 3.53 23.74 15.61
CA GLU A 40 2.40 22.85 15.33
C GLU A 40 1.16 23.06 16.22
N LYS A 41 1.24 23.86 17.29
CA LYS A 41 0.05 24.18 18.11
C LYS A 41 -0.87 25.25 17.49
N GLU A 42 -0.41 26.00 16.49
CA GLU A 42 -1.20 27.12 15.92
C GLU A 42 -1.47 27.02 14.40
N ALA A 43 -0.77 26.16 13.66
CA ALA A 43 -0.88 26.11 12.19
C ALA A 43 -1.94 25.14 11.63
N THR A 44 -2.40 24.15 12.39
CA THR A 44 -3.44 23.20 11.94
C THR A 44 -4.72 23.40 12.73
N GLY A 45 -5.62 24.23 12.20
CA GLY A 45 -7.01 24.31 12.65
C GLY A 45 -7.82 23.05 12.28
N GLU A 46 -7.31 21.87 12.61
CA GLU A 46 -7.94 20.57 12.39
C GLU A 46 -7.87 19.71 13.66
N ASP A 47 -9.06 19.34 14.10
CA ASP A 47 -9.46 18.40 15.16
C ASP A 47 -8.84 18.52 16.55
N GLN A 48 -9.68 19.00 17.48
CA GLN A 48 -9.61 18.70 18.91
C GLN A 48 -9.89 17.20 19.14
N GLY A 49 -9.01 16.32 18.68
CA GLY A 49 -8.82 15.03 19.34
C GLY A 49 -8.12 15.31 20.67
N GLU A 50 -8.69 14.88 21.79
CA GLU A 50 -8.08 15.01 23.12
C GLU A 50 -6.60 14.59 23.06
N GLY A 51 -5.70 15.57 23.06
CA GLY A 51 -4.26 15.32 23.14
C GLY A 51 -4.00 14.65 24.48
N ASN A 52 -3.32 13.50 24.48
CA ASN A 52 -2.98 12.83 25.72
C ASN A 52 -2.05 13.77 26.52
N PRO A 53 -2.50 14.32 27.68
CA PRO A 53 -1.75 15.32 28.43
C PRO A 53 -0.38 14.79 28.90
N GLU A 54 -0.23 13.47 29.02
CA GLU A 54 1.03 12.83 29.38
C GLU A 54 2.03 12.84 28.21
N LEU A 55 1.57 12.67 26.96
CA LEU A 55 2.43 12.83 25.79
C LEU A 55 2.86 14.29 25.62
N GLU A 56 1.97 15.25 25.86
CA GLU A 56 2.36 16.67 25.80
C GLU A 56 3.41 17.03 26.87
N ALA A 57 3.24 16.53 28.09
CA ALA A 57 4.21 16.71 29.17
C ALA A 57 5.56 16.07 28.84
N MET A 58 5.56 14.82 28.34
CA MET A 58 6.78 14.12 27.94
C MET A 58 7.48 14.78 26.75
N GLY A 59 6.73 15.20 25.73
CA GLY A 59 7.27 15.93 24.58
C GLY A 59 7.90 17.26 24.97
N THR A 60 7.33 17.96 25.95
CA THR A 60 7.89 19.22 26.49
C THR A 60 9.17 18.97 27.29
N ALA A 61 9.22 17.90 28.09
CA ALA A 61 10.40 17.51 28.84
C ALA A 61 11.58 17.10 27.93
N ILE A 62 11.32 16.32 26.88
CA ILE A 62 12.31 15.94 25.87
C ILE A 62 12.86 17.19 25.17
N LYS A 63 12.00 18.12 24.76
CA LYS A 63 12.43 19.39 24.16
C LYS A 63 13.35 20.18 25.09
N ALA A 64 13.00 20.28 26.37
CA ALA A 64 13.83 20.97 27.36
C ALA A 64 15.20 20.30 27.53
N ALA A 65 15.29 18.97 27.48
CA ALA A 65 16.53 18.21 27.58
C ALA A 65 17.44 18.41 26.35
N VAL A 66 16.86 18.48 25.14
CA VAL A 66 17.60 18.77 23.91
C VAL A 66 18.09 20.22 23.87
N ILE A 67 17.24 21.16 24.28
CA ILE A 67 17.60 22.60 24.30
C ILE A 67 18.72 22.86 25.30
N SER A 68 18.67 22.24 26.49
CA SER A 68 19.71 22.36 27.51
C SER A 68 21.01 21.61 27.17
N GLY A 69 21.02 20.76 26.13
CA GLY A 69 22.20 20.01 25.71
C GLY A 69 22.48 18.76 26.56
N HIS A 70 21.55 18.36 27.43
CA HIS A 70 21.64 17.13 28.20
C HIS A 70 21.27 15.88 27.38
N MET A 71 20.63 16.09 26.23
CA MET A 71 20.23 15.07 25.26
C MET A 71 20.51 15.55 23.84
N THR A 72 20.89 14.64 22.94
CA THR A 72 21.01 14.94 21.51
C THR A 72 19.64 14.92 20.83
N GLU A 73 19.53 15.54 19.65
CA GLU A 73 18.29 15.56 18.89
C GLU A 73 17.86 14.15 18.45
N GLU A 74 18.83 13.28 18.13
CA GLU A 74 18.60 11.88 17.77
C GLU A 74 18.03 11.08 18.97
N GLU A 75 18.65 11.18 20.15
CA GLU A 75 18.17 10.55 21.38
C GLU A 75 16.77 11.04 21.78
N GLY A 76 16.53 12.36 21.66
CA GLY A 76 15.22 12.95 21.97
C GLY A 76 14.13 12.50 21.01
N TRP A 77 14.47 12.35 19.73
CA TRP A 77 13.53 11.85 18.72
C TRP A 77 13.21 10.37 18.93
N ALA A 78 14.21 9.54 19.23
CA ALA A 78 14.01 8.13 19.57
C ALA A 78 13.07 7.98 20.78
N LEU A 79 13.33 8.72 21.86
CA LEU A 79 12.50 8.69 23.07
C LEU A 79 11.06 9.15 22.80
N TRP A 80 10.88 10.19 21.96
CA TRP A 80 9.56 10.65 21.56
C TRP A 80 8.78 9.60 20.79
N GLN A 81 9.45 8.89 19.87
CA GLN A 81 8.82 7.80 19.12
C GLN A 81 8.39 6.65 20.03
N THR A 82 9.23 6.26 21.00
CA THR A 82 8.90 5.21 21.99
C THR A 82 7.71 5.60 22.87
N ALA A 83 7.65 6.86 23.33
CA ALA A 83 6.52 7.33 24.14
C ALA A 83 5.21 7.33 23.34
N VAL A 84 5.28 7.76 22.09
CA VAL A 84 4.13 7.82 21.18
C VAL A 84 3.63 6.42 20.78
N SER A 85 4.54 5.48 20.51
CA SER A 85 4.18 4.09 20.17
C SER A 85 3.54 3.35 21.35
N GLU A 86 3.97 3.65 22.58
CA GLU A 86 3.35 3.10 23.78
C GLU A 86 1.90 3.57 23.92
N VAL A 87 1.69 4.89 23.86
CA VAL A 87 0.41 5.52 24.21
C VAL A 87 -0.66 5.27 23.15
N LYS A 88 -0.26 5.19 21.88
CA LYS A 88 -1.20 5.09 20.75
C LYS A 88 -1.22 3.70 20.11
N GLY A 89 -0.39 2.77 20.57
CA GLY A 89 -0.22 1.45 19.97
C GLY A 89 0.43 1.49 18.57
N GLU A 90 0.65 0.32 17.98
CA GLU A 90 1.14 0.18 16.59
C GLU A 90 0.27 0.93 15.57
N GLU A 91 -1.01 1.18 15.87
CA GLU A 91 -1.94 1.97 15.08
C GLU A 91 -1.43 3.40 14.79
N PHE A 92 -0.48 3.94 15.56
CA PHE A 92 0.13 5.25 15.27
C PHE A 92 1.38 5.17 14.37
N ARG A 93 2.11 4.05 14.38
CA ARG A 93 3.18 3.76 13.40
C ARG A 93 2.54 3.52 12.03
N GLU A 94 1.44 2.76 11.99
CA GLU A 94 0.57 2.65 10.83
C GLU A 94 -0.11 4.00 10.49
N GLY A 95 -0.52 4.76 11.51
CA GLY A 95 -1.13 6.08 11.38
C GLY A 95 -0.21 7.16 10.77
N LYS A 96 1.11 7.06 10.91
CA LYS A 96 2.08 7.90 10.18
C LYS A 96 2.27 7.46 8.73
N LYS A 97 2.25 6.15 8.44
CA LYS A 97 2.13 5.64 7.05
C LYS A 97 0.80 6.09 6.43
N GLN A 98 -0.26 6.19 7.23
CA GLN A 98 -1.56 6.71 6.85
C GLN A 98 -1.55 8.24 6.70
N ASN A 99 -0.87 9.00 7.55
CA ASN A 99 -0.82 10.46 7.44
C ASN A 99 0.14 10.95 6.34
N GLN A 100 1.17 10.19 5.97
CA GLN A 100 1.89 10.41 4.69
C GLN A 100 1.01 10.07 3.47
N LYS A 101 0.13 9.05 3.56
CA LYS A 101 -0.96 8.86 2.58
C LYS A 101 -1.94 10.04 2.58
N ASN A 102 -2.21 10.66 3.74
CA ASN A 102 -3.12 11.80 3.87
C ASN A 102 -2.52 13.12 3.36
N ALA A 103 -1.21 13.33 3.47
CA ALA A 103 -0.54 14.45 2.78
C ALA A 103 -0.61 14.32 1.24
N SER A 104 -0.88 13.10 0.72
CA SER A 104 -1.23 12.85 -0.69
C SER A 104 -2.74 12.84 -0.99
N GLU A 105 -3.62 13.05 0.00
CA GLU A 105 -5.11 13.09 -0.14
C GLU A 105 -5.63 14.37 -0.81
N GLN A 106 -4.85 15.01 -1.68
CA GLN A 106 -5.42 16.02 -2.60
C GLN A 106 -6.15 15.41 -3.79
N TYR A 107 -6.16 14.08 -3.94
CA TYR A 107 -6.94 13.38 -4.96
C TYR A 107 -7.62 12.13 -4.39
N ASP A 108 -8.76 11.80 -4.98
CA ASP A 108 -9.76 10.79 -4.61
C ASP A 108 -9.23 9.34 -4.73
N ASP A 109 -8.31 8.92 -3.84
CA ASP A 109 -7.33 7.86 -4.12
C ASP A 109 -7.41 6.55 -3.31
N ARG A 110 -8.52 6.24 -2.61
CA ARG A 110 -8.66 4.88 -2.02
C ARG A 110 -8.60 3.77 -3.10
N ASN A 111 -9.09 4.04 -4.31
CA ASN A 111 -9.00 3.12 -5.45
C ASN A 111 -7.62 3.08 -6.14
N SER A 112 -6.72 4.03 -5.89
CA SER A 112 -5.35 3.99 -6.44
C SER A 112 -4.42 3.12 -5.60
N TRP A 113 -4.58 3.13 -4.26
CA TRP A 113 -3.80 2.27 -3.38
C TRP A 113 -4.03 0.78 -3.64
N HIS A 114 -5.28 0.38 -3.93
CA HIS A 114 -5.57 -1.00 -4.33
C HIS A 114 -4.82 -1.44 -5.61
N ARG A 115 -4.42 -0.51 -6.49
CA ARG A 115 -3.71 -0.81 -7.74
C ARG A 115 -2.22 -1.02 -7.55
N ILE A 116 -1.61 -0.27 -6.65
CA ILE A 116 -0.17 -0.38 -6.38
C ILE A 116 0.12 -1.39 -5.27
N GLY A 117 -0.75 -1.46 -4.25
CA GLY A 117 -0.58 -2.41 -3.15
C GLY A 117 -0.51 -3.88 -3.59
N ARG A 118 -1.16 -4.25 -4.70
CA ARG A 118 -1.06 -5.61 -5.28
C ARG A 118 0.29 -5.91 -5.94
N LEU A 119 1.07 -4.89 -6.28
CA LEU A 119 2.42 -5.01 -6.84
C LEU A 119 3.49 -5.01 -5.73
N VAL A 120 3.09 -4.84 -4.47
CA VAL A 120 3.98 -4.94 -3.31
C VAL A 120 3.96 -6.38 -2.78
N PRO A 121 5.12 -6.97 -2.45
CA PRO A 121 5.18 -8.26 -1.76
C PRO A 121 4.37 -8.19 -0.46
N PRO A 122 3.45 -9.14 -0.21
CA PRO A 122 2.69 -9.15 1.03
C PRO A 122 3.57 -9.57 2.21
N ASP A 123 3.13 -9.20 3.41
CA ASP A 123 3.82 -9.49 4.67
C ASP A 123 4.07 -11.02 4.84
N PRO A 124 5.33 -11.45 5.02
CA PRO A 124 5.70 -12.84 5.30
C PRO A 124 4.99 -13.48 6.51
N SER A 125 4.58 -12.66 7.48
CA SER A 125 3.89 -13.11 8.69
C SER A 125 2.39 -13.38 8.48
N GLU A 126 1.88 -13.19 7.26
CA GLU A 126 0.47 -13.37 6.90
C GLU A 126 0.30 -14.27 5.65
N PRO A 127 0.62 -15.59 5.74
CA PRO A 127 0.51 -16.52 4.64
C PRO A 127 -0.95 -16.86 4.30
N SER A 128 -1.60 -15.97 3.56
CA SER A 128 -3.03 -16.05 3.22
C SER A 128 -3.39 -17.25 2.32
N MET A 129 -2.58 -17.53 1.29
CA MET A 129 -2.93 -18.56 0.29
C MET A 129 -2.76 -19.97 0.79
N LEU A 130 -1.78 -20.18 1.67
CA LEU A 130 -1.56 -21.45 2.32
C LEU A 130 -2.80 -21.89 3.13
N MET A 131 -3.51 -20.94 3.73
CA MET A 131 -4.68 -21.20 4.57
C MET A 131 -6.02 -21.19 3.80
N GLU A 132 -6.06 -20.63 2.59
CA GLU A 132 -7.28 -20.59 1.79
C GLU A 132 -7.67 -22.00 1.30
N PRO A 133 -8.94 -22.43 1.43
CA PRO A 133 -9.38 -23.71 0.88
C PRO A 133 -9.47 -23.67 -0.65
N ASP A 134 -9.15 -24.78 -1.32
CA ASP A 134 -9.22 -24.90 -2.79
C ASP A 134 -10.65 -25.04 -3.32
N PHE A 135 -11.57 -25.50 -2.46
CA PHE A 135 -12.99 -25.68 -2.75
C PHE A 135 -13.85 -24.94 -1.73
N LEU A 136 -14.94 -24.33 -2.19
CA LEU A 136 -15.84 -23.50 -1.40
C LEU A 136 -17.30 -23.94 -1.54
N PRO A 137 -18.19 -23.60 -0.59
CA PRO A 137 -19.59 -24.08 -0.63
C PRO A 137 -20.34 -23.63 -1.88
N ARG A 138 -19.99 -22.44 -2.41
CA ARG A 138 -20.58 -21.93 -3.65
C ARG A 138 -20.26 -22.80 -4.87
N ASP A 139 -19.17 -23.55 -4.82
CA ASP A 139 -18.69 -24.36 -5.95
C ASP A 139 -19.64 -25.53 -6.20
N VAL A 140 -20.36 -25.99 -5.17
CA VAL A 140 -21.44 -26.98 -5.31
C VAL A 140 -22.47 -26.51 -6.33
N GLN A 141 -22.88 -25.24 -6.27
CA GLN A 141 -23.87 -24.70 -7.22
C GLN A 141 -23.29 -24.61 -8.64
N LEU A 142 -22.01 -24.25 -8.77
CA LEU A 142 -21.33 -24.19 -10.07
C LEU A 142 -21.21 -25.59 -10.69
N LEU A 143 -20.73 -26.57 -9.93
CA LEU A 143 -20.61 -27.96 -10.37
C LEU A 143 -21.97 -28.55 -10.72
N ASN A 144 -23.00 -28.30 -9.91
CA ASN A 144 -24.36 -28.74 -10.18
C ASN A 144 -24.88 -28.19 -11.52
N ASN A 145 -24.63 -26.91 -11.80
CA ASN A 145 -25.07 -26.26 -13.03
C ASN A 145 -24.28 -26.73 -14.26
N TRP A 146 -22.97 -27.00 -14.12
CA TRP A 146 -22.12 -27.37 -15.26
C TRP A 146 -22.19 -28.85 -15.61
N LEU A 147 -22.46 -29.72 -14.64
CA LEU A 147 -22.53 -31.17 -14.81
C LEU A 147 -23.98 -31.69 -14.89
N ASP A 148 -24.98 -30.82 -14.78
CA ASP A 148 -26.42 -31.16 -14.76
C ASP A 148 -26.72 -32.30 -13.77
N LEU A 149 -26.26 -32.12 -12.52
CA LEU A 149 -26.35 -33.18 -11.51
C LEU A 149 -27.80 -33.37 -11.05
N ASP A 150 -28.19 -34.63 -10.87
CA ASP A 150 -29.43 -34.94 -10.15
C ASP A 150 -29.32 -34.55 -8.66
N LYS A 151 -30.47 -34.51 -7.97
CA LYS A 151 -30.53 -34.10 -6.56
C LYS A 151 -29.66 -34.96 -5.65
N ASP A 152 -29.55 -36.26 -5.92
CA ASP A 152 -28.84 -37.19 -5.05
C ASP A 152 -27.32 -37.01 -5.22
N ARG A 153 -26.85 -36.86 -6.46
CA ARG A 153 -25.44 -36.54 -6.78
C ARG A 153 -25.04 -35.16 -6.28
N ALA A 154 -25.91 -34.16 -6.40
CA ALA A 154 -25.66 -32.83 -5.87
C ALA A 154 -25.45 -32.85 -4.35
N ILE A 155 -26.25 -33.65 -3.61
CA ILE A 155 -26.08 -33.84 -2.15
C ILE A 155 -24.72 -34.50 -1.85
N ILE A 156 -24.31 -35.50 -2.64
CA ILE A 156 -23.01 -36.16 -2.45
C ILE A 156 -21.86 -35.16 -2.66
N VAL A 157 -21.91 -34.34 -3.72
CA VAL A 157 -20.91 -33.29 -3.98
C VAL A 157 -20.87 -32.27 -2.84
N GLU A 158 -22.03 -31.85 -2.32
CA GLU A 158 -22.11 -30.96 -1.17
C GLU A 158 -21.44 -31.56 0.07
N MET A 159 -21.68 -32.85 0.35
CA MET A 159 -21.04 -33.55 1.47
C MET A 159 -19.52 -33.61 1.31
N ILE A 160 -19.02 -33.98 0.12
CA ILE A 160 -17.57 -34.06 -0.15
C ILE A 160 -16.90 -32.68 0.07
N ILE A 161 -17.48 -31.61 -0.48
CA ILE A 161 -16.91 -30.25 -0.34
C ILE A 161 -16.98 -29.76 1.11
N ARG A 162 -18.08 -30.05 1.82
CA ARG A 162 -18.21 -29.69 3.25
C ARG A 162 -17.19 -30.41 4.11
N ASP A 163 -17.02 -31.72 3.92
CA ASP A 163 -16.08 -32.54 4.70
C ASP A 163 -14.62 -32.11 4.42
N TYR A 164 -14.31 -31.73 3.17
CA TYR A 164 -13.04 -31.09 2.82
C TYR A 164 -12.83 -29.78 3.57
N MET A 165 -13.82 -28.89 3.57
CA MET A 165 -13.71 -27.61 4.27
C MET A 165 -13.53 -27.76 5.77
N GLU A 166 -14.24 -28.70 6.41
CA GLU A 166 -14.04 -29.02 7.82
C GLU A 166 -12.62 -29.53 8.07
N SER A 167 -12.11 -30.40 7.19
CA SER A 167 -10.74 -30.93 7.26
C SER A 167 -9.69 -29.83 7.09
N VAL A 168 -9.84 -28.93 6.12
CA VAL A 168 -8.93 -27.77 5.93
C VAL A 168 -8.99 -26.80 7.10
N LYS A 169 -10.20 -26.57 7.65
CA LYS A 169 -10.36 -25.71 8.83
C LYS A 169 -9.66 -26.30 10.05
N THR A 170 -9.74 -27.62 10.26
CA THR A 170 -9.00 -28.29 11.33
C THR A 170 -7.50 -28.26 11.07
N LEU A 171 -7.07 -28.47 9.82
CA LEU A 171 -5.66 -28.43 9.42
C LEU A 171 -5.02 -27.04 9.65
N THR A 172 -5.74 -25.96 9.35
CA THR A 172 -5.24 -24.59 9.47
C THR A 172 -5.53 -23.94 10.83
N ALA A 173 -6.25 -24.63 11.72
CA ALA A 173 -6.71 -24.10 13.01
C ALA A 173 -5.56 -23.60 13.90
N ASP A 174 -4.41 -24.27 13.84
CA ASP A 174 -3.27 -23.96 14.71
C ASP A 174 -2.35 -22.88 14.13
N MET A 175 -2.38 -22.65 12.81
CA MET A 175 -1.48 -21.69 12.14
C MET A 175 -1.77 -20.24 12.56
N GLN A 176 -3.04 -19.85 12.56
CA GLN A 176 -3.46 -18.49 12.91
C GLN A 176 -3.09 -18.12 14.36
N PRO A 177 -3.41 -18.94 15.39
CA PRO A 177 -2.92 -18.75 16.74
C PRO A 177 -1.40 -18.73 16.83
N ALA A 178 -0.70 -19.60 16.08
CA ALA A 178 0.75 -19.67 16.09
C ALA A 178 1.40 -18.37 15.60
N LEU A 179 0.93 -17.84 14.47
CA LEU A 179 1.37 -16.55 13.92
C LEU A 179 1.12 -15.40 14.88
N ARG A 180 -0.05 -15.35 15.53
CA ARG A 180 -0.35 -14.30 16.52
C ARG A 180 0.58 -14.38 17.72
N ARG A 181 0.88 -15.58 18.21
CA ARG A 181 1.81 -15.78 19.32
C ARG A 181 3.23 -15.39 18.95
N TYR A 182 3.67 -15.71 17.73
CA TYR A 182 4.96 -15.26 17.20
C TYR A 182 5.03 -13.73 17.14
N LYS A 183 4.04 -13.06 16.51
CA LYS A 183 3.95 -11.59 16.48
C LYS A 183 3.95 -10.97 17.88
N GLN A 184 3.20 -11.56 18.82
CA GLN A 184 3.18 -11.10 20.21
C GLN A 184 4.54 -11.28 20.91
N ALA A 185 5.25 -12.38 20.66
CA ALA A 185 6.57 -12.60 21.22
C ALA A 185 7.59 -11.61 20.65
N GLU A 186 7.55 -11.34 19.35
CA GLU A 186 8.36 -10.32 18.67
C GLU A 186 8.10 -8.92 19.25
N GLN A 187 6.84 -8.51 19.33
CA GLN A 187 6.45 -7.25 19.97
C GLN A 187 6.89 -7.17 21.43
N THR A 188 6.87 -8.29 22.17
CA THR A 188 7.33 -8.32 23.55
C THR A 188 8.85 -8.16 23.62
N ARG A 189 9.60 -8.81 22.73
CA ARG A 189 11.05 -8.65 22.62
C ARG A 189 11.43 -7.20 22.29
N GLU A 190 10.78 -6.59 21.29
CA GLU A 190 10.98 -5.17 20.97
C GLU A 190 10.67 -4.25 22.16
N LEU A 191 9.61 -4.55 22.93
CA LEU A 191 9.29 -3.82 24.15
C LEU A 191 10.33 -4.01 25.25
N GLU A 192 10.90 -5.20 25.39
CA GLU A 192 11.97 -5.52 26.33
C GLU A 192 13.29 -4.82 25.93
N GLU A 193 13.65 -4.81 24.65
CA GLU A 193 14.80 -4.08 24.11
C GLU A 193 14.64 -2.57 24.31
N MET A 194 13.47 -2.01 23.99
CA MET A 194 13.19 -0.59 24.27
C MET A 194 13.22 -0.30 25.77
N LEU A 195 12.74 -1.20 26.63
CA LEU A 195 12.86 -1.06 28.08
C LEU A 195 14.32 -1.07 28.52
N GLN A 196 15.14 -1.98 27.98
CA GLN A 196 16.56 -2.07 28.29
C GLN A 196 17.30 -0.81 27.85
N TYR A 197 17.05 -0.30 26.64
CA TYR A 197 17.57 1.00 26.16
C TYR A 197 17.21 2.15 27.13
N LEU A 198 15.95 2.20 27.57
CA LEU A 198 15.49 3.20 28.55
C LEU A 198 16.13 3.03 29.94
N GLU A 199 16.55 1.82 30.30
CA GLU A 199 17.21 1.51 31.58
C GLU A 199 18.72 1.69 31.56
N GLU A 200 19.39 1.39 30.45
CA GLU A 200 20.86 1.35 30.32
C GLU A 200 21.45 2.65 29.74
N GLU A 201 20.92 3.16 28.63
CA GLU A 201 21.47 4.33 27.93
C GLU A 201 20.87 5.66 28.41
N MET A 202 19.61 5.62 28.86
CA MET A 202 18.86 6.79 29.31
C MET A 202 18.88 7.00 30.84
N MET A 203 19.88 6.43 31.52
CA MET A 203 20.11 6.70 32.95
C MET A 203 20.15 8.22 33.19
N PRO A 204 19.48 8.73 34.24
CA PRO A 204 19.49 10.16 34.52
C PRO A 204 20.93 10.60 34.78
N ARG A 205 21.53 11.29 33.81
CA ARG A 205 22.72 12.12 34.05
C ARG A 205 22.29 13.15 35.08
N GLU A 206 23.08 13.38 36.12
CA GLU A 206 22.80 14.48 37.05
C GLU A 206 22.76 15.80 36.26
N ILE A 207 21.55 16.34 36.09
CA ILE A 207 21.33 17.62 35.41
C ILE A 207 21.70 18.72 36.40
N ASP A 208 22.73 19.51 36.10
CA ASP A 208 22.93 20.77 36.80
C ASP A 208 21.87 21.76 36.31
N MET A 209 20.78 21.85 37.07
CA MET A 209 19.64 22.71 36.75
C MET A 209 20.03 24.19 36.61
N THR A 210 21.14 24.62 37.23
CA THR A 210 21.62 26.00 37.16
C THR A 210 22.25 26.30 35.79
N GLU A 211 23.07 25.36 35.30
CA GLU A 211 23.67 25.43 33.98
C GLU A 211 22.63 25.23 32.88
N ALA A 212 21.74 24.24 33.06
CA ALA A 212 20.64 23.96 32.13
C ALA A 212 19.69 25.15 31.97
N SER A 213 19.30 25.82 33.07
CA SER A 213 18.41 26.99 33.00
C SER A 213 19.06 28.16 32.27
N ALA A 214 20.37 28.35 32.42
CA ALA A 214 21.09 29.44 31.74
C ALA A 214 21.18 29.18 30.22
N VAL A 215 21.42 27.93 29.81
CA VAL A 215 21.45 27.53 28.39
C VAL A 215 20.06 27.61 27.75
N ILE A 216 19.02 27.20 28.48
CA ILE A 216 17.63 27.35 28.02
C ILE A 216 17.29 28.82 27.84
N GLU A 217 17.57 29.69 28.83
CA GLU A 217 17.29 31.12 28.74
C GLU A 217 18.01 31.77 27.54
N GLU A 218 19.29 31.45 27.33
CA GLU A 218 20.06 31.97 26.19
C GLU A 218 19.47 31.57 24.84
N ARG A 219 19.11 30.29 24.67
CA ARG A 219 18.53 29.79 23.41
C ARG A 219 17.10 30.29 23.19
N VAL A 220 16.28 30.27 24.23
CA VAL A 220 14.87 30.73 24.21
C VAL A 220 14.78 32.22 23.89
N ARG A 221 15.69 33.06 24.42
CA ARG A 221 15.74 34.49 24.11
C ARG A 221 15.92 34.74 22.61
N GLY A 222 16.83 34.00 21.96
CA GLY A 222 17.02 34.07 20.51
C GLY A 222 15.78 33.71 19.70
N PHE A 223 14.93 32.80 20.21
CA PHE A 223 13.66 32.45 19.58
C PHE A 223 12.55 33.47 19.84
N ALA A 224 12.46 33.99 21.07
CA ALA A 224 11.50 35.04 21.42
C ALA A 224 11.73 36.30 20.57
N GLU A 225 12.99 36.66 20.31
CA GLU A 225 13.37 37.75 19.39
C GLU A 225 12.83 37.52 17.96
N GLU A 226 12.93 36.30 17.43
CA GLU A 226 12.45 35.96 16.08
C GLU A 226 10.92 35.86 15.99
N TYR A 227 10.27 35.32 17.01
CA TYR A 227 8.81 35.21 17.10
C TYR A 227 8.15 36.58 17.18
N VAL A 228 8.63 37.43 18.09
CA VAL A 228 8.14 38.81 18.23
C VAL A 228 8.44 39.61 16.95
N ALA A 229 9.59 39.41 16.31
CA ALA A 229 9.86 40.03 15.00
C ALA A 229 8.87 39.61 13.89
N LYS A 230 8.37 38.37 13.90
CA LYS A 230 7.31 37.91 12.97
C LYS A 230 5.94 38.50 13.30
N GLU A 231 5.53 38.55 14.57
CA GLU A 231 4.28 39.21 15.00
C GLU A 231 4.28 40.72 14.70
N LEU A 232 5.43 41.38 14.84
CA LEU A 232 5.59 42.82 14.58
C LEU A 232 5.46 43.20 13.11
N ALA A 233 5.74 42.28 12.18
CA ALA A 233 5.48 42.49 10.77
C ALA A 233 3.97 42.62 10.46
N ALA A 234 3.10 42.20 11.39
CA ALA A 234 1.65 42.27 11.25
C ALA A 234 1.02 43.53 11.90
N ASP A 235 1.56 44.06 13.01
CA ASP A 235 0.82 45.05 13.82
C ASP A 235 1.58 46.34 14.28
N GLY A 236 2.82 46.59 13.84
CA GLY A 236 3.41 47.94 13.96
C GLY A 236 3.55 48.52 15.38
N VAL A 237 4.02 47.70 16.33
CA VAL A 237 4.17 48.04 17.76
C VAL A 237 5.46 48.83 18.06
N ALA A 238 5.49 49.59 19.16
CA ALA A 238 6.62 50.46 19.57
C ALA A 238 7.80 49.68 20.17
N ARG A 239 9.04 50.21 19.99
CA ARG A 239 10.32 49.53 20.30
C ARG A 239 10.56 49.17 21.78
N GLU A 240 9.89 49.84 22.71
CA GLU A 240 9.99 49.56 24.16
C GLU A 240 9.09 48.38 24.56
N ASP A 241 7.85 48.35 24.08
CA ASP A 241 6.90 47.23 24.29
C ASP A 241 7.45 45.90 23.73
N ILE A 242 8.25 45.98 22.66
CA ILE A 242 8.90 44.83 22.02
C ILE A 242 9.93 44.16 22.93
N SER A 243 10.71 44.95 23.68
CA SER A 243 11.72 44.39 24.60
C SER A 243 11.03 43.72 25.78
N ASP A 244 9.99 44.35 26.31
CA ASP A 244 9.21 43.83 27.43
C ASP A 244 8.46 42.55 27.03
N ASP A 245 7.94 42.45 25.80
CA ASP A 245 7.28 41.25 25.26
C ASP A 245 8.27 40.10 25.01
N ILE A 246 9.49 40.40 24.52
CA ILE A 246 10.56 39.40 24.34
C ILE A 246 11.00 38.86 25.71
N ASP A 247 11.21 39.74 26.69
CA ASP A 247 11.62 39.34 28.03
C ASP A 247 10.50 38.55 28.74
N ALA A 248 9.23 38.97 28.62
CA ALA A 248 8.09 38.25 29.19
C ALA A 248 7.92 36.84 28.58
N LYS A 249 8.01 36.70 27.25
CA LYS A 249 7.94 35.39 26.57
C LYS A 249 9.15 34.51 26.88
N THR A 250 10.33 35.11 26.98
CA THR A 250 11.54 34.39 27.38
C THR A 250 11.40 33.83 28.81
N ASP A 251 10.91 34.64 29.74
CA ASP A 251 10.68 34.23 31.13
C ASP A 251 9.59 33.16 31.28
N GLU A 252 8.52 33.26 30.48
CA GLU A 252 7.44 32.27 30.44
C GLU A 252 7.96 30.93 29.90
N TRP A 253 8.56 30.93 28.71
CA TRP A 253 9.04 29.70 28.07
C TRP A 253 10.22 29.06 28.81
N THR A 254 11.11 29.86 29.38
CA THR A 254 12.21 29.36 30.22
C THR A 254 11.66 28.71 31.48
N ARG A 255 10.65 29.30 32.13
CA ARG A 255 9.99 28.70 33.31
C ARG A 255 9.31 27.38 32.96
N ASP A 256 8.59 27.33 31.84
CA ASP A 256 7.87 26.13 31.40
C ASP A 256 8.83 25.00 31.02
N LEU A 257 9.87 25.28 30.24
CA LEU A 257 10.88 24.29 29.85
C LEU A 257 11.72 23.82 31.06
N THR A 258 12.07 24.72 31.97
CA THR A 258 12.80 24.34 33.19
C THR A 258 11.92 23.47 34.10
N SER A 259 10.63 23.79 34.24
CA SER A 259 9.68 22.97 34.99
C SER A 259 9.47 21.60 34.33
N ALA A 260 9.40 21.55 32.99
CA ALA A 260 9.30 20.30 32.25
C ALA A 260 10.55 19.42 32.42
N LEU A 261 11.75 20.03 32.40
CA LEU A 261 13.01 19.34 32.64
C LEU A 261 13.09 18.71 34.05
N VAL A 262 12.59 19.43 35.08
CA VAL A 262 12.51 18.90 36.45
C VAL A 262 11.62 17.67 36.55
N THR A 263 10.55 17.60 35.75
CA THR A 263 9.60 16.49 35.75
C THR A 263 9.97 15.36 34.79
N MET A 264 11.09 15.49 34.06
CA MET A 264 11.54 14.51 33.07
C MET A 264 11.76 13.12 33.68
N ASP A 265 12.42 13.03 34.84
CA ASP A 265 12.66 11.75 35.51
C ASP A 265 11.34 11.06 35.93
N GLU A 266 10.35 11.87 36.35
CA GLU A 266 9.01 11.36 36.64
C GLU A 266 8.30 10.86 35.38
N GLN A 267 8.39 11.57 34.25
CA GLN A 267 7.81 11.12 32.97
C GLN A 267 8.49 9.83 32.47
N MET A 268 9.81 9.73 32.60
CA MET A 268 10.58 8.54 32.24
C MET A 268 10.25 7.35 33.16
N SER A 269 10.06 7.59 34.46
CA SER A 269 9.60 6.55 35.39
C SER A 269 8.21 6.05 35.01
N ARG A 270 7.27 6.95 34.69
CA ARG A 270 5.91 6.57 34.26
C ARG A 270 5.92 5.78 32.95
N LEU A 271 6.74 6.17 31.97
CA LEU A 271 6.89 5.41 30.72
C LEU A 271 7.44 4.00 31.01
N ARG A 272 8.50 3.89 31.82
CA ARG A 272 9.08 2.60 32.24
C ARG A 272 8.07 1.73 32.96
N ASP A 273 7.31 2.28 33.90
CA ASP A 273 6.30 1.54 34.66
C ASP A 273 5.17 1.03 33.76
N ARG A 274 4.73 1.81 32.77
CA ARG A 274 3.75 1.37 31.76
C ARG A 274 4.29 0.25 30.89
N MET A 275 5.49 0.42 30.34
CA MET A 275 6.11 -0.59 29.51
C MET A 275 6.34 -1.90 30.30
N LYS A 276 6.82 -1.81 31.55
CA LYS A 276 6.91 -2.97 32.46
C LYS A 276 5.55 -3.59 32.74
N ALA A 277 4.51 -2.79 32.99
CA ALA A 277 3.16 -3.32 33.21
C ALA A 277 2.61 -4.03 31.97
N ARG A 278 2.94 -3.55 30.76
CA ARG A 278 2.57 -4.17 29.50
C ARG A 278 3.31 -5.48 29.28
N VAL A 279 4.63 -5.50 29.41
CA VAL A 279 5.46 -6.73 29.32
C VAL A 279 4.98 -7.79 30.33
N ASN A 280 4.78 -7.39 31.59
CA ASN A 280 4.28 -8.30 32.63
C ASN A 280 2.79 -8.67 32.47
N GLY A 281 2.03 -7.92 31.66
CA GLY A 281 0.62 -8.16 31.36
C GLY A 281 0.42 -9.03 30.11
N VAL A 282 1.48 -9.33 29.35
CA VAL A 282 1.43 -10.32 28.26
C VAL A 282 1.51 -11.71 28.89
N ASP A 283 0.37 -12.40 28.98
CA ASP A 283 0.34 -13.84 29.26
C ASP A 283 0.95 -14.56 28.05
N LEU A 284 2.28 -14.75 28.06
CA LEU A 284 2.96 -15.61 27.10
C LEU A 284 2.44 -17.04 27.30
N PRO A 285 1.73 -17.63 26.32
CA PRO A 285 1.23 -18.99 26.46
C PRO A 285 2.40 -19.97 26.65
N GLU A 286 2.19 -21.04 27.43
CA GLU A 286 3.21 -22.07 27.66
C GLU A 286 3.75 -22.62 26.33
N GLY A 287 5.04 -22.39 26.08
CA GLY A 287 5.76 -22.73 24.85
C GLY A 287 5.88 -21.53 23.90
N GLN A 288 7.07 -20.91 23.84
CA GLN A 288 7.40 -19.93 22.80
C GLN A 288 7.31 -20.61 21.43
N ILE A 289 6.49 -20.05 20.54
CA ILE A 289 6.40 -20.49 19.15
C ILE A 289 7.50 -19.77 18.39
N THR A 290 8.42 -20.53 17.82
CA THR A 290 9.52 -19.99 17.02
C THR A 290 9.14 -19.91 15.54
N SER A 291 9.88 -19.12 14.76
CA SER A 291 9.74 -19.08 13.30
C SER A 291 9.96 -20.45 12.64
N ARG A 292 10.76 -21.34 13.27
CA ARG A 292 10.93 -22.74 12.84
C ARG A 292 9.67 -23.58 13.04
N ASP A 293 8.93 -23.37 14.13
CA ASP A 293 7.65 -24.05 14.38
C ASP A 293 6.60 -23.61 13.35
N LEU A 294 6.59 -22.32 12.98
CA LEU A 294 5.74 -21.79 11.92
C LEU A 294 6.02 -22.46 10.57
N LEU A 295 7.30 -22.64 10.21
CA LEU A 295 7.67 -23.32 8.97
C LEU A 295 7.23 -24.78 8.96
N ALA A 296 7.45 -25.52 10.06
CA ALA A 296 7.05 -26.91 10.17
C ALA A 296 5.52 -27.09 10.04
N LEU A 297 4.74 -26.19 10.66
CA LEU A 297 3.30 -26.14 10.48
C LEU A 297 2.93 -25.83 9.03
N ALA A 298 3.58 -24.84 8.42
CA ALA A 298 3.28 -24.42 7.06
C ALA A 298 3.56 -25.52 6.01
N GLU A 299 4.70 -26.20 6.12
CA GLU A 299 5.04 -27.34 5.24
C GLU A 299 4.08 -28.52 5.43
N SER A 300 3.68 -28.79 6.69
CA SER A 300 2.65 -29.80 7.00
C SER A 300 1.30 -29.44 6.36
N ILE A 301 0.87 -28.18 6.48
CA ILE A 301 -0.37 -27.69 5.86
C ILE A 301 -0.31 -27.85 4.34
N ARG A 302 0.79 -27.43 3.69
CA ARG A 302 0.96 -27.56 2.24
C ARG A 302 0.81 -29.02 1.79
N MET A 303 1.52 -29.94 2.44
CA MET A 303 1.48 -31.36 2.10
C MET A 303 0.10 -31.97 2.33
N GLN A 304 -0.52 -31.71 3.48
CA GLN A 304 -1.82 -32.28 3.82
C GLN A 304 -2.95 -31.70 2.95
N LYS A 305 -2.91 -30.40 2.65
CA LYS A 305 -3.87 -29.75 1.75
C LYS A 305 -3.78 -30.33 0.33
N ALA A 306 -2.58 -30.59 -0.18
CA ALA A 306 -2.40 -31.25 -1.48
C ALA A 306 -3.01 -32.66 -1.51
N ASN A 307 -2.85 -33.43 -0.43
CA ASN A 307 -3.47 -34.75 -0.29
C ASN A 307 -5.00 -34.64 -0.22
N LEU A 308 -5.55 -33.72 0.59
CA LEU A 308 -6.99 -33.48 0.68
C LEU A 308 -7.58 -33.04 -0.66
N LYS A 309 -6.90 -32.16 -1.41
CA LYS A 309 -7.30 -31.75 -2.76
C LYS A 309 -7.39 -32.96 -3.70
N LYS A 310 -6.40 -33.85 -3.64
CA LYS A 310 -6.40 -35.09 -4.42
C LYS A 310 -7.56 -36.02 -4.02
N ASP A 311 -7.76 -36.24 -2.72
CA ASP A 311 -8.83 -37.11 -2.20
C ASP A 311 -10.22 -36.60 -2.62
N VAL A 312 -10.45 -35.29 -2.62
CA VAL A 312 -11.70 -34.69 -3.13
C VAL A 312 -11.88 -34.99 -4.61
N ILE A 313 -10.85 -34.80 -5.44
CA ILE A 313 -10.93 -35.08 -6.88
C ILE A 313 -11.22 -36.57 -7.13
N ASP A 314 -10.56 -37.46 -6.39
CA ASP A 314 -10.78 -38.91 -6.49
C ASP A 314 -12.21 -39.29 -6.04
N MET A 315 -12.73 -38.69 -4.96
CA MET A 315 -14.11 -38.90 -4.49
C MET A 315 -15.15 -38.35 -5.48
N LEU A 316 -14.94 -37.17 -6.05
CA LEU A 316 -15.81 -36.61 -7.08
C LEU A 316 -15.82 -37.50 -8.32
N THR A 317 -14.66 -38.03 -8.71
CA THR A 317 -14.55 -38.97 -9.82
C THR A 317 -15.39 -40.23 -9.54
N LEU A 318 -15.23 -40.84 -8.37
CA LEU A 318 -16.01 -42.03 -7.97
C LEU A 318 -17.53 -41.76 -7.95
N ALA A 319 -17.94 -40.58 -7.49
CA ALA A 319 -19.35 -40.23 -7.33
C ALA A 319 -20.04 -39.86 -8.65
N LEU A 320 -19.30 -39.23 -9.57
CA LEU A 320 -19.88 -38.59 -10.75
C LEU A 320 -19.59 -39.35 -12.05
N VAL A 321 -18.49 -40.10 -12.12
CA VAL A 321 -18.08 -40.87 -13.30
C VAL A 321 -18.52 -42.32 -13.11
N VAL A 322 -19.59 -42.70 -13.80
CA VAL A 322 -20.14 -44.06 -13.76
C VAL A 322 -19.43 -44.93 -14.81
N GLU A 323 -18.96 -46.12 -14.41
CA GLU A 323 -18.43 -47.15 -15.32
C GLU A 323 -17.28 -46.71 -16.26
N ASP A 324 -16.37 -45.85 -15.77
CA ASP A 324 -15.24 -45.31 -16.56
C ASP A 324 -15.68 -44.58 -17.85
N ASP A 325 -16.86 -43.94 -17.82
CA ASP A 325 -17.33 -43.11 -18.92
C ASP A 325 -16.38 -41.93 -19.19
N ALA A 326 -15.72 -41.99 -20.33
CA ALA A 326 -14.77 -40.97 -20.77
C ALA A 326 -15.43 -39.59 -20.97
N GLU A 327 -16.72 -39.54 -21.32
CA GLU A 327 -17.45 -38.29 -21.51
C GLU A 327 -17.74 -37.63 -20.15
N ALA A 328 -18.25 -38.39 -19.18
CA ALA A 328 -18.43 -37.91 -17.81
C ALA A 328 -17.11 -37.48 -17.16
N GLN A 329 -16.02 -38.22 -17.37
CA GLN A 329 -14.69 -37.83 -16.87
C GLN A 329 -14.21 -36.52 -17.51
N ALA A 330 -14.39 -36.35 -18.82
CA ALA A 330 -14.00 -35.12 -19.51
C ALA A 330 -14.83 -33.92 -19.03
N ALA A 331 -16.14 -34.12 -18.80
CA ALA A 331 -17.02 -33.09 -18.24
C ALA A 331 -16.59 -32.68 -16.82
N LEU A 332 -16.27 -33.65 -15.95
CA LEU A 332 -15.76 -33.37 -14.60
C LEU A 332 -14.43 -32.61 -14.64
N ASN A 333 -13.48 -33.06 -15.47
CA ASN A 333 -12.18 -32.39 -15.62
C ASN A 333 -12.35 -30.96 -16.14
N SER A 334 -13.30 -30.73 -17.04
CA SER A 334 -13.64 -29.40 -17.53
C SER A 334 -14.24 -28.53 -16.42
N ALA A 335 -15.21 -29.04 -15.67
CA ALA A 335 -15.82 -28.34 -14.55
C ALA A 335 -14.78 -27.98 -13.46
N LEU A 336 -13.86 -28.88 -13.13
CA LEU A 336 -12.76 -28.62 -12.20
C LEU A 336 -11.77 -27.57 -12.74
N SER A 337 -11.46 -27.60 -14.04
CA SER A 337 -10.60 -26.60 -14.68
C SER A 337 -11.22 -25.21 -14.61
N ARG A 338 -12.53 -25.10 -14.88
CA ARG A 338 -13.27 -23.85 -14.74
C ARG A 338 -13.33 -23.35 -13.30
N LEU A 339 -13.55 -24.23 -12.32
CA LEU A 339 -13.48 -23.85 -10.91
C LEU A 339 -12.11 -23.24 -10.55
N ARG A 340 -11.01 -23.86 -11.00
CA ARG A 340 -9.66 -23.33 -10.76
C ARG A 340 -9.51 -21.92 -11.33
N ILE A 341 -9.96 -21.71 -12.57
CA ILE A 341 -9.90 -20.40 -13.22
C ILE A 341 -10.74 -19.36 -12.47
N GLU A 342 -11.95 -19.71 -12.04
CA GLU A 342 -12.83 -18.84 -11.24
C GLU A 342 -12.20 -18.43 -9.90
N HIS A 343 -11.56 -19.36 -9.19
CA HIS A 343 -10.82 -19.03 -7.96
C HIS A 343 -9.58 -18.20 -8.26
N GLY A 344 -8.92 -18.48 -9.39
CA GLY A 344 -7.73 -17.78 -9.85
C GLY A 344 -7.87 -16.26 -9.93
N PHE A 345 -9.08 -15.72 -10.17
CA PHE A 345 -9.27 -14.26 -10.23
C PHE A 345 -8.96 -13.54 -8.91
N ARG A 346 -9.04 -14.23 -7.78
CA ARG A 346 -8.73 -13.67 -6.46
C ARG A 346 -7.25 -13.34 -6.28
N HIS A 347 -6.40 -14.01 -7.05
CA HIS A 347 -4.95 -13.90 -6.97
C HIS A 347 -4.37 -13.01 -8.08
N ALA A 348 -5.24 -12.37 -8.87
CA ALA A 348 -4.83 -11.46 -9.92
C ALA A 348 -4.05 -10.27 -9.33
N ARG A 349 -2.86 -10.01 -9.88
CA ARG A 349 -1.99 -8.90 -9.46
C ARG A 349 -1.75 -7.91 -10.61
N MET A 350 -1.67 -8.38 -11.84
CA MET A 350 -1.41 -7.54 -13.01
C MET A 350 -2.70 -7.02 -13.64
N GLY A 351 -2.62 -5.87 -14.33
CA GLY A 351 -3.66 -5.48 -15.28
C GLY A 351 -3.91 -6.58 -16.31
N GLY A 352 -5.17 -6.82 -16.67
CA GLY A 352 -5.57 -7.87 -17.62
C GLY A 352 -5.89 -9.24 -17.01
N GLU A 353 -5.35 -9.59 -15.84
CA GLU A 353 -5.63 -10.89 -15.19
C GLU A 353 -7.10 -11.05 -14.74
N TYR A 354 -7.82 -9.95 -14.55
CA TYR A 354 -9.23 -9.93 -14.13
C TYR A 354 -10.22 -10.20 -15.27
N ILE A 355 -9.75 -10.34 -16.51
CA ILE A 355 -10.61 -10.67 -17.64
C ILE A 355 -11.06 -12.12 -17.46
N ASN A 356 -12.35 -12.31 -17.17
CA ASN A 356 -12.96 -13.64 -17.16
C ASN A 356 -13.53 -13.95 -18.55
N PRO A 357 -12.85 -14.80 -19.35
CA PRO A 357 -13.21 -15.01 -20.75
C PRO A 357 -14.50 -15.81 -20.91
N TRP A 358 -14.91 -16.64 -19.94
CA TRP A 358 -16.18 -17.37 -19.98
C TRP A 358 -17.38 -16.44 -19.78
N THR A 359 -17.33 -15.60 -18.73
CA THR A 359 -18.41 -14.63 -18.50
C THR A 359 -18.53 -13.67 -19.67
N LEU A 360 -17.39 -13.20 -20.18
CA LEU A 360 -17.34 -12.30 -21.32
C LEU A 360 -17.89 -12.97 -22.59
N ALA A 361 -17.44 -14.18 -22.94
CA ALA A 361 -17.98 -14.88 -24.10
C ALA A 361 -19.50 -15.05 -23.99
N ARG A 362 -20.01 -15.46 -22.82
CA ARG A 362 -21.45 -15.66 -22.59
C ARG A 362 -22.29 -14.40 -22.76
N ASP A 363 -21.78 -13.24 -22.32
CA ASP A 363 -22.51 -11.97 -22.41
C ASP A 363 -22.73 -11.54 -23.87
N PHE A 364 -21.83 -11.95 -24.78
CA PHE A 364 -21.90 -11.66 -26.21
C PHE A 364 -22.54 -12.80 -27.02
N THR A 365 -22.77 -13.96 -26.41
CA THR A 365 -23.41 -15.14 -27.00
C THR A 365 -24.62 -15.60 -26.16
N PRO A 366 -25.75 -14.87 -26.18
CA PRO A 366 -26.88 -15.12 -25.27
C PRO A 366 -27.65 -16.42 -25.57
N GLU A 367 -27.59 -16.92 -26.80
CA GLU A 367 -28.02 -18.28 -27.12
C GLU A 367 -26.95 -19.24 -26.59
N GLN A 368 -27.20 -19.86 -25.43
CA GLN A 368 -26.34 -20.84 -24.73
C GLN A 368 -26.02 -22.08 -25.59
N ASN A 369 -25.29 -21.88 -26.67
CA ASN A 369 -24.91 -22.91 -27.62
C ASN A 369 -23.39 -22.98 -27.65
N ASP A 370 -22.83 -24.07 -27.12
CA ASP A 370 -21.38 -24.32 -27.06
C ASP A 370 -20.71 -24.35 -28.44
N ASN A 371 -21.48 -24.38 -29.53
CA ASN A 371 -20.97 -24.32 -30.90
C ASN A 371 -20.64 -22.92 -31.41
N GLN A 372 -20.87 -21.86 -30.63
CA GLN A 372 -20.51 -20.51 -31.04
C GLN A 372 -18.97 -20.33 -31.07
N PRO A 373 -18.41 -19.57 -32.05
CA PRO A 373 -16.96 -19.45 -32.22
C PRO A 373 -16.23 -18.98 -30.97
N ALA A 374 -16.75 -17.98 -30.25
CA ALA A 374 -16.13 -17.48 -29.02
C ALA A 374 -16.04 -18.56 -27.94
N MET A 375 -17.11 -19.32 -27.72
CA MET A 375 -17.14 -20.35 -26.69
C MET A 375 -16.28 -21.57 -27.07
N ARG A 376 -16.12 -21.87 -28.37
CA ARG A 376 -15.17 -22.87 -28.82
C ARG A 376 -13.72 -22.49 -28.50
N ILE A 377 -13.32 -21.26 -28.81
CA ILE A 377 -11.96 -20.78 -28.56
C ILE A 377 -11.67 -20.77 -27.05
N VAL A 378 -12.58 -20.26 -26.23
CA VAL A 378 -12.43 -20.29 -24.77
C VAL A 378 -12.28 -21.73 -24.23
N LYS A 379 -13.02 -22.70 -24.78
CA LYS A 379 -12.91 -24.11 -24.40
C LYS A 379 -11.57 -24.73 -24.80
N GLU A 380 -10.98 -24.32 -25.93
CA GLU A 380 -9.66 -24.79 -26.39
C GLU A 380 -8.53 -24.36 -25.44
N TYR A 381 -8.65 -23.19 -24.81
CA TYR A 381 -7.68 -22.66 -23.84
C TYR A 381 -7.92 -23.12 -22.39
N GLU A 382 -9.00 -23.84 -22.11
CA GLU A 382 -9.42 -24.16 -20.74
C GLU A 382 -8.36 -24.92 -19.94
N ALA A 383 -7.81 -25.98 -20.53
CA ALA A 383 -6.81 -26.83 -19.86
C ALA A 383 -5.48 -26.07 -19.65
N SER A 384 -5.06 -25.24 -20.60
CA SER A 384 -3.81 -24.48 -20.47
C SER A 384 -3.93 -23.38 -19.42
N LEU A 385 -5.05 -22.64 -19.40
CA LEU A 385 -5.31 -21.62 -18.38
C LEU A 385 -5.40 -22.23 -16.97
N ALA A 386 -6.05 -23.39 -16.81
CA ALA A 386 -6.13 -24.06 -15.51
C ALA A 386 -4.74 -24.44 -14.97
N VAL A 387 -3.84 -24.94 -15.84
CA VAL A 387 -2.44 -25.24 -15.47
C VAL A 387 -1.68 -23.97 -15.06
N LEU A 388 -1.88 -22.86 -15.78
CA LEU A 388 -1.25 -21.59 -15.44
C LEU A 388 -1.73 -21.04 -14.09
N VAL A 389 -3.01 -21.22 -13.76
CA VAL A 389 -3.54 -20.86 -12.44
C VAL A 389 -2.95 -21.72 -11.34
N ASP A 390 -2.84 -23.04 -11.54
CA ASP A 390 -2.19 -23.94 -10.58
C ASP A 390 -0.72 -23.52 -10.37
N ASN A 391 0.05 -23.29 -11.44
CA ASN A 391 1.45 -22.82 -11.36
C ASN A 391 1.59 -21.51 -10.58
N ARG A 392 0.69 -20.55 -10.80
CA ARG A 392 0.69 -19.27 -10.06
C ARG A 392 0.31 -19.45 -8.59
N THR A 393 -0.63 -20.36 -8.30
CA THR A 393 -1.02 -20.72 -6.94
C THR A 393 0.16 -21.33 -6.19
N ASP A 394 0.84 -22.29 -6.82
CA ASP A 394 2.03 -22.94 -6.26
C ASP A 394 3.17 -21.94 -6.03
N ALA A 395 3.45 -21.05 -6.99
CA ALA A 395 4.45 -19.99 -6.83
C ALA A 395 4.08 -19.02 -5.69
N THR A 396 2.79 -18.75 -5.47
CA THR A 396 2.34 -17.92 -4.35
C THR A 396 2.58 -18.61 -3.01
N VAL A 397 2.28 -19.90 -2.92
CA VAL A 397 2.53 -20.72 -1.71
C VAL A 397 4.02 -20.86 -1.45
N ASP A 398 4.84 -21.05 -2.48
CA ASP A 398 6.30 -21.12 -2.36
C ASP A 398 6.87 -19.81 -1.82
N ARG A 399 6.39 -18.66 -2.29
CA ARG A 399 6.74 -17.36 -1.74
C ARG A 399 6.28 -17.17 -0.29
N GLU A 400 5.11 -17.67 0.10
CA GLU A 400 4.67 -17.66 1.50
C GLU A 400 5.60 -18.47 2.41
N LEU A 401 6.02 -19.66 1.97
CA LEU A 401 6.98 -20.48 2.70
C LEU A 401 8.35 -19.82 2.79
N GLU A 402 8.82 -19.22 1.70
CA GLU A 402 10.09 -18.50 1.70
C GLU A 402 10.05 -17.25 2.57
N GLY A 403 8.89 -16.59 2.68
CA GLY A 403 8.66 -15.53 3.65
C GLY A 403 8.84 -16.02 5.10
N ILE A 404 8.31 -17.20 5.44
CA ILE A 404 8.51 -17.78 6.78
C ILE A 404 9.98 -18.17 6.99
N ARG A 405 10.68 -18.67 5.96
CA ARG A 405 12.13 -18.95 6.04
C ARG A 405 12.97 -17.69 6.24
N MET A 406 12.57 -16.60 5.60
CA MET A 406 13.16 -15.28 5.78
C MET A 406 13.06 -14.82 7.25
N LEU A 407 11.92 -15.07 7.91
CA LEU A 407 11.78 -14.80 9.36
C LEU A 407 12.75 -15.63 10.21
N ILE A 408 12.99 -16.91 9.87
CA ILE A 408 13.98 -17.74 10.56
C ILE A 408 15.39 -17.17 10.39
N ALA A 409 15.76 -16.85 9.15
CA ALA A 409 17.08 -16.34 8.83
C ALA A 409 17.33 -14.97 9.49
N ARG A 410 16.28 -14.13 9.55
CA ARG A 410 16.28 -12.88 10.31
C ARG A 410 16.56 -13.14 11.79
N ASP A 411 15.75 -13.99 12.42
CA ASP A 411 15.86 -14.27 13.86
C ASP A 411 17.25 -14.83 14.20
N ASP A 412 17.76 -15.76 13.38
CA ASP A 412 19.10 -16.34 13.53
C ASP A 412 20.21 -15.28 13.39
N LEU A 413 20.07 -14.28 12.51
CA LEU A 413 21.05 -13.21 12.40
C LEU A 413 21.01 -12.24 13.57
N ILE A 414 19.82 -11.86 14.03
CA ILE A 414 19.66 -10.99 15.21
C ILE A 414 20.30 -11.68 16.42
N ASP A 415 20.08 -12.98 16.60
CA ASP A 415 20.71 -13.76 17.67
C ASP A 415 22.26 -13.77 17.59
N ILE A 416 22.83 -13.75 16.37
CA ILE A 416 24.30 -13.71 16.15
C ILE A 416 24.87 -12.30 16.34
N ALA A 417 24.18 -11.28 15.82
CA ALA A 417 24.60 -9.88 15.85
C ALA A 417 24.31 -9.20 17.20
N GLY A 418 23.44 -9.80 18.01
CA GLY A 418 22.97 -9.29 19.30
C GLY A 418 21.81 -8.30 19.18
N ASP A 419 21.66 -7.64 18.03
CA ASP A 419 20.58 -6.69 17.74
C ASP A 419 20.38 -6.57 16.21
N GLU A 420 19.18 -6.16 15.78
CA GLU A 420 18.82 -5.84 14.40
C GLU A 420 19.65 -4.67 13.85
N GLU A 421 19.93 -3.65 14.67
CA GLU A 421 20.74 -2.49 14.26
C GLU A 421 22.20 -2.84 13.95
N ASN A 422 22.70 -3.95 14.50
CA ASN A 422 24.06 -4.42 14.30
C ASN A 422 24.23 -5.25 13.02
N VAL A 423 23.13 -5.58 12.32
CA VAL A 423 23.16 -6.36 11.09
C VAL A 423 23.45 -5.41 9.90
N PRO A 424 24.57 -5.60 9.16
CA PRO A 424 24.86 -4.79 7.99
C PRO A 424 23.77 -4.91 6.93
N MET A 425 23.47 -3.80 6.24
CA MET A 425 22.46 -3.76 5.18
C MET A 425 22.74 -4.78 4.06
N GLU A 426 24.00 -5.03 3.72
CA GLU A 426 24.38 -6.06 2.74
C GLU A 426 23.92 -7.46 3.16
N THR A 427 23.97 -7.77 4.46
CA THR A 427 23.54 -9.06 4.99
C THR A 427 22.01 -9.20 4.99
N TRP A 428 21.28 -8.10 5.15
CA TRP A 428 19.82 -8.08 4.95
C TRP A 428 19.43 -8.44 3.51
N TYR A 429 20.16 -7.92 2.53
CA TYR A 429 19.93 -8.27 1.12
C TYR A 429 20.17 -9.77 0.85
N GLU A 430 21.16 -10.40 1.49
CA GLU A 430 21.43 -11.84 1.35
C GLU A 430 20.27 -12.71 1.89
N ILE A 431 19.66 -12.34 3.01
CA ILE A 431 18.47 -13.05 3.54
C ILE A 431 17.25 -12.84 2.64
N LEU A 432 17.11 -11.64 2.09
CA LEU A 432 15.96 -11.29 1.26
C LEU A 432 16.04 -11.90 -0.15
N GLU A 433 17.21 -12.33 -0.60
CA GLU A 433 17.42 -12.84 -1.96
C GLU A 433 16.50 -14.04 -2.28
N PRO A 434 16.44 -15.13 -1.48
CA PRO A 434 15.51 -16.24 -1.73
C PRO A 434 14.04 -15.81 -1.78
N PHE A 435 13.63 -14.92 -0.85
CA PHE A 435 12.27 -14.39 -0.86
C PHE A 435 12.00 -13.56 -2.12
N THR A 436 12.96 -12.74 -2.54
CA THR A 436 12.89 -11.92 -3.75
C THR A 436 12.77 -12.79 -5.01
N GLU A 437 13.55 -13.87 -5.10
CA GLU A 437 13.47 -14.84 -6.20
C GLU A 437 12.08 -15.50 -6.25
N SER A 438 11.54 -15.94 -5.10
CA SER A 438 10.20 -16.53 -5.02
C SER A 438 9.10 -15.53 -5.40
N TRP A 439 9.27 -14.27 -5.04
CA TRP A 439 8.39 -13.18 -5.42
C TRP A 439 8.42 -12.95 -6.94
N HIS A 440 9.61 -12.87 -7.54
CA HIS A 440 9.76 -12.73 -9.00
C HIS A 440 9.17 -13.94 -9.74
N ALA A 441 9.32 -15.16 -9.22
CA ALA A 441 8.69 -16.35 -9.79
C ALA A 441 7.15 -16.27 -9.75
N GLN A 442 6.55 -15.76 -8.67
CA GLN A 442 5.11 -15.49 -8.63
C GLN A 442 4.71 -14.45 -9.68
N ILE A 443 5.49 -13.37 -9.82
CA ILE A 443 5.24 -12.32 -10.81
C ILE A 443 5.31 -12.87 -12.24
N ASP A 444 6.28 -13.73 -12.54
CA ASP A 444 6.40 -14.38 -13.85
C ASP A 444 5.22 -15.31 -14.15
N ALA A 445 4.75 -16.07 -13.15
CA ALA A 445 3.55 -16.89 -13.28
C ALA A 445 2.29 -16.04 -13.54
N SER A 446 2.17 -14.89 -12.86
CA SER A 446 1.09 -13.91 -13.08
C SER A 446 1.14 -13.29 -14.48
N VAL A 447 2.31 -12.87 -14.94
CA VAL A 447 2.52 -12.34 -16.31
C VAL A 447 2.17 -13.38 -17.36
N ASN A 448 2.62 -14.62 -17.17
CA ASN A 448 2.33 -15.70 -18.12
C ASN A 448 0.82 -16.00 -18.20
N TYR A 449 0.12 -16.04 -17.07
CA TYR A 449 -1.34 -16.18 -17.05
C TYR A 449 -2.03 -15.00 -17.75
N ARG A 450 -1.65 -13.76 -17.40
CA ARG A 450 -2.16 -12.53 -18.03
C ARG A 450 -2.03 -12.59 -19.55
N ASP A 451 -0.84 -12.90 -20.06
CA ASP A 451 -0.55 -12.87 -21.49
C ASP A 451 -1.37 -13.93 -22.24
N HIS A 452 -1.61 -15.10 -21.63
CA HIS A 452 -2.50 -16.12 -22.20
C HIS A 452 -3.97 -15.67 -22.22
N VAL A 453 -4.45 -14.98 -21.18
CA VAL A 453 -5.81 -14.43 -21.15
C VAL A 453 -5.99 -13.33 -22.22
N LEU A 454 -4.97 -12.49 -22.42
CA LEU A 454 -4.98 -11.48 -23.48
C LEU A 454 -4.92 -12.10 -24.86
N GLN A 455 -4.09 -13.13 -25.07
CA GLN A 455 -4.06 -13.88 -26.32
C GLN A 455 -5.42 -14.52 -26.61
N LEU A 456 -6.03 -15.16 -25.62
CA LEU A 456 -7.37 -15.72 -25.74
C LEU A 456 -8.41 -14.66 -26.13
N THR A 457 -8.31 -13.47 -25.54
CA THR A 457 -9.18 -12.34 -25.88
C THR A 457 -9.01 -11.92 -27.35
N MET A 458 -7.77 -11.88 -27.84
CA MET A 458 -7.48 -11.54 -29.25
C MET A 458 -7.94 -12.64 -30.21
N ASP A 459 -7.69 -13.91 -29.91
CA ASP A 459 -8.14 -15.03 -30.74
C ASP A 459 -9.67 -15.08 -30.81
N THR A 460 -10.34 -14.81 -29.68
CA THR A 460 -11.80 -14.72 -29.63
C THR A 460 -12.32 -13.53 -30.43
N ARG A 461 -11.67 -12.37 -30.35
CA ARG A 461 -11.99 -11.19 -31.16
C ARG A 461 -11.93 -11.52 -32.66
N VAL A 462 -10.85 -12.15 -33.11
CA VAL A 462 -10.68 -12.56 -34.51
C VAL A 462 -11.80 -13.51 -34.94
N ALA A 463 -12.13 -14.51 -34.11
CA ALA A 463 -13.22 -15.45 -34.40
C ALA A 463 -14.60 -14.78 -34.45
N LEU A 464 -14.82 -13.70 -33.69
CA LEU A 464 -16.05 -12.91 -33.73
C LEU A 464 -16.09 -11.97 -34.94
N ALA A 465 -14.96 -11.41 -35.36
CA ALA A 465 -14.88 -10.51 -36.51
C ALA A 465 -15.30 -11.20 -37.83
N ASP A 466 -15.01 -12.50 -37.95
CA ASP A 466 -15.49 -13.33 -39.07
C ASP A 466 -17.02 -13.45 -39.13
N LEU A 467 -17.72 -13.22 -38.02
CA LEU A 467 -19.19 -13.21 -37.93
C LEU A 467 -19.77 -11.80 -38.05
N ASP A 468 -19.27 -10.88 -37.23
CA ASP A 468 -19.77 -9.52 -37.08
C ASP A 468 -18.64 -8.64 -36.48
N GLU A 469 -18.21 -7.64 -37.25
CA GLU A 469 -17.14 -6.70 -36.89
C GLU A 469 -17.53 -5.84 -35.67
N ASP A 470 -18.78 -5.37 -35.61
CA ASP A 470 -19.29 -4.56 -34.49
C ASP A 470 -19.41 -5.36 -33.20
N LEU A 471 -19.68 -6.67 -33.31
CA LEU A 471 -19.68 -7.58 -32.16
C LEU A 471 -18.26 -7.81 -31.64
N SER A 472 -17.31 -8.01 -32.55
CA SER A 472 -15.88 -8.18 -32.23
C SER A 472 -15.32 -6.98 -31.46
N ASP A 473 -15.59 -5.77 -31.94
CA ASP A 473 -15.07 -4.56 -31.31
C ASP A 473 -15.68 -4.31 -29.93
N ARG A 474 -16.99 -4.53 -29.77
CA ARG A 474 -17.63 -4.44 -28.44
C ARG A 474 -17.11 -5.50 -27.46
N TYR A 475 -16.89 -6.73 -27.93
CA TYR A 475 -16.29 -7.78 -27.10
C TYR A 475 -14.90 -7.37 -26.62
N HIS A 476 -14.07 -6.85 -27.51
CA HIS A 476 -12.72 -6.40 -27.18
C HIS A 476 -12.73 -5.25 -26.17
N ASP A 477 -13.59 -4.25 -26.38
CA ASP A 477 -13.72 -3.10 -25.47
C ASP A 477 -14.18 -3.52 -24.07
N ASP A 478 -15.14 -4.44 -23.97
CA ASP A 478 -15.59 -4.96 -22.67
C ASP A 478 -14.54 -5.83 -22.00
N ALA A 479 -13.75 -6.61 -22.76
CA ALA A 479 -12.61 -7.33 -22.24
C ALA A 479 -11.59 -6.37 -21.63
N MET A 480 -11.16 -5.36 -22.41
CA MET A 480 -10.18 -4.38 -21.97
C MET A 480 -10.71 -3.57 -20.79
N ARG A 481 -12.01 -3.25 -20.74
CA ARG A 481 -12.63 -2.54 -19.62
C ARG A 481 -12.60 -3.36 -18.32
N ARG A 482 -12.79 -4.67 -18.39
CA ARG A 482 -12.66 -5.58 -17.22
C ARG A 482 -11.21 -5.70 -16.75
N GLY A 483 -10.25 -5.79 -17.68
CA GLY A 483 -8.84 -5.97 -17.37
C GLY A 483 -8.09 -4.68 -16.98
N PHE A 484 -8.50 -3.54 -17.54
CA PHE A 484 -7.80 -2.25 -17.52
C PHE A 484 -8.76 -1.09 -17.22
N GLY A 485 -9.55 -1.22 -16.15
CA GLY A 485 -10.61 -0.26 -15.83
C GLY A 485 -10.14 1.19 -15.65
N SER A 486 -8.87 1.44 -15.28
CA SER A 486 -8.33 2.81 -15.16
C SER A 486 -8.01 3.44 -16.51
N GLU A 487 -7.47 2.67 -17.45
CA GLU A 487 -7.13 3.12 -18.80
C GLU A 487 -8.40 3.25 -19.65
N MET A 488 -9.34 2.32 -19.49
CA MET A 488 -10.63 2.26 -20.21
C MET A 488 -11.74 3.10 -19.57
N ARG A 489 -11.44 3.88 -18.53
CA ARG A 489 -12.43 4.74 -17.86
C ARG A 489 -13.03 5.74 -18.85
N THR A 490 -14.35 5.94 -18.75
CA THR A 490 -15.04 6.99 -19.51
C THR A 490 -14.47 8.37 -19.16
N ARG A 491 -13.97 9.07 -20.17
CA ARG A 491 -13.35 10.40 -20.04
C ARG A 491 -14.41 11.50 -20.13
N TRP A 492 -13.97 12.73 -19.90
CA TRP A 492 -14.87 13.88 -20.02
C TRP A 492 -15.28 14.12 -21.48
N SER A 493 -14.35 14.00 -22.43
CA SER A 493 -14.62 14.14 -23.87
C SER A 493 -15.80 13.27 -24.34
N GLU A 494 -15.80 11.98 -24.00
CA GLU A 494 -16.90 11.04 -24.35
C GLU A 494 -18.24 11.50 -23.78
N ARG A 495 -18.27 11.88 -22.49
CA ARG A 495 -19.50 12.36 -21.84
C ARG A 495 -19.99 13.67 -22.43
N ALA A 496 -19.08 14.56 -22.80
CA ALA A 496 -19.39 15.85 -23.40
C ALA A 496 -19.98 15.68 -24.80
N LEU A 497 -19.39 14.82 -25.63
CA LEU A 497 -19.87 14.51 -26.97
C LEU A 497 -21.23 13.79 -26.93
N GLN A 498 -21.39 12.81 -26.04
CA GLN A 498 -22.68 12.13 -25.85
C GLN A 498 -23.78 13.10 -25.41
N ALA A 499 -23.47 14.03 -24.50
CA ALA A 499 -24.41 15.07 -24.09
C ALA A 499 -24.72 16.04 -25.24
N ALA A 500 -23.72 16.44 -26.02
CA ALA A 500 -23.90 17.31 -27.18
C ALA A 500 -24.81 16.66 -28.22
N LEU A 501 -24.61 15.38 -28.56
CA LEU A 501 -25.48 14.62 -29.49
C LEU A 501 -26.92 14.44 -28.98
N SER A 502 -27.17 14.63 -27.68
CA SER A 502 -28.50 14.45 -27.07
C SER A 502 -29.30 15.76 -26.98
N ILE A 503 -28.83 16.86 -27.57
CA ILE A 503 -29.53 18.16 -27.54
C ILE A 503 -30.65 18.14 -28.61
N ASP A 504 -31.91 18.31 -28.17
CA ASP A 504 -33.10 18.17 -29.02
C ASP A 504 -33.23 19.22 -30.14
N ASP A 505 -32.61 20.40 -29.98
CA ASP A 505 -32.72 21.56 -30.89
C ASP A 505 -31.42 21.84 -31.67
N LEU A 506 -30.78 20.82 -32.23
CA LEU A 506 -29.63 20.97 -33.13
C LEU A 506 -30.08 21.07 -34.59
N ASP A 507 -29.49 22.00 -35.35
CA ASP A 507 -29.64 22.00 -36.80
C ASP A 507 -28.82 20.87 -37.45
N GLU A 508 -29.21 20.48 -38.66
CA GLU A 508 -28.62 19.34 -39.38
C GLU A 508 -27.12 19.51 -39.66
N GLU A 509 -26.65 20.74 -39.91
CA GLU A 509 -25.24 21.02 -40.16
C GLU A 509 -24.41 20.88 -38.87
N THR A 510 -24.93 21.40 -37.76
CA THR A 510 -24.34 21.26 -36.43
C THR A 510 -24.29 19.79 -35.99
N LEU A 511 -25.35 19.01 -36.24
CA LEU A 511 -25.38 17.58 -35.90
C LEU A 511 -24.27 16.81 -36.63
N ILE A 512 -24.12 17.04 -37.94
CA ILE A 512 -23.06 16.40 -38.77
C ILE A 512 -21.66 16.77 -38.24
N LEU A 513 -21.45 18.01 -37.79
CA LEU A 513 -20.17 18.44 -37.23
C LEU A 513 -19.87 17.76 -35.88
N ILE A 514 -20.88 17.57 -35.03
CA ILE A 514 -20.71 16.88 -33.74
C ILE A 514 -20.48 15.38 -33.96
N GLU A 515 -21.18 14.75 -34.90
CA GLU A 515 -20.95 13.35 -35.28
C GLU A 515 -19.52 13.15 -35.78
N ALA A 516 -19.04 13.99 -36.71
CA ALA A 516 -17.67 13.93 -37.21
C ALA A 516 -16.61 14.15 -36.11
N LEU A 517 -16.87 15.07 -35.17
CA LEU A 517 -16.00 15.29 -34.00
C LEU A 517 -16.04 14.08 -33.05
N ASN A 518 -17.19 13.43 -32.90
CA ASN A 518 -17.32 12.23 -32.07
C ASN A 518 -16.55 11.05 -32.65
N ASP A 519 -16.60 10.85 -33.97
CA ASP A 519 -15.84 9.80 -34.65
C ASP A 519 -14.33 10.02 -34.49
N ASP A 520 -13.84 11.24 -34.78
CA ASP A 520 -12.42 11.59 -34.61
C ASP A 520 -11.95 11.44 -33.15
N ALA A 521 -12.76 11.90 -32.18
CA ALA A 521 -12.43 11.74 -30.77
C ALA A 521 -12.45 10.28 -30.32
N THR A 522 -13.32 9.44 -30.88
CA THR A 522 -13.40 8.01 -30.58
C THR A 522 -12.17 7.28 -31.10
N ASP A 523 -11.74 7.56 -32.33
CA ASP A 523 -10.52 7.01 -32.92
C ASP A 523 -9.28 7.42 -32.11
N GLN A 524 -9.15 8.70 -31.76
CA GLN A 524 -8.04 9.17 -30.93
C GLN A 524 -8.07 8.56 -29.52
N LEU A 525 -9.24 8.36 -28.91
CA LEU A 525 -9.36 7.70 -27.61
C LEU A 525 -8.90 6.26 -27.67
N ARG A 526 -9.23 5.54 -28.74
CA ARG A 526 -8.78 4.17 -28.95
C ARG A 526 -7.25 4.10 -28.99
N ASP A 527 -6.61 4.95 -29.80
CA ASP A 527 -5.15 5.03 -29.88
C ASP A 527 -4.49 5.39 -28.53
N ILE A 528 -5.10 6.32 -27.78
CA ILE A 528 -4.60 6.69 -26.44
C ILE A 528 -4.72 5.51 -25.48
N ARG A 529 -5.87 4.81 -25.48
CA ARG A 529 -6.14 3.65 -24.61
C ARG A 529 -5.22 2.49 -24.91
N GLU A 530 -5.03 2.15 -26.19
CA GLU A 530 -4.12 1.08 -26.61
C GLU A 530 -2.69 1.37 -26.14
N ARG A 531 -2.20 2.61 -26.32
CA ARG A 531 -0.88 3.02 -25.81
C ARG A 531 -0.80 2.99 -24.28
N ALA A 532 -1.85 3.41 -23.58
CA ALA A 532 -1.89 3.39 -22.12
C ALA A 532 -1.87 1.96 -21.56
N ILE A 533 -2.63 1.05 -22.16
CA ILE A 533 -2.65 -0.37 -21.80
C ILE A 533 -1.28 -0.99 -22.06
N GLN A 534 -0.67 -0.75 -23.22
CA GLN A 534 0.66 -1.28 -23.53
C GLN A 534 1.70 -0.82 -22.51
N LYS A 535 1.73 0.48 -22.18
CA LYS A 535 2.61 1.00 -21.14
C LYS A 535 2.40 0.30 -19.81
N ARG A 536 1.15 0.02 -19.44
CA ARG A 536 0.84 -0.69 -18.19
C ARG A 536 1.31 -2.14 -18.21
N LEU A 537 1.15 -2.83 -19.34
CA LEU A 537 1.61 -4.22 -19.50
C LEU A 537 3.11 -4.36 -19.26
N ASP A 538 3.89 -3.36 -19.65
CA ASP A 538 5.33 -3.30 -19.46
C ASP A 538 5.70 -2.80 -18.05
N ARG A 539 4.96 -1.81 -17.53
CA ARG A 539 5.25 -1.11 -16.26
C ARG A 539 4.85 -1.90 -15.02
N ASP A 540 3.70 -2.58 -14.99
CA ASP A 540 3.23 -3.34 -13.82
C ASP A 540 4.28 -4.39 -13.38
N PRO A 541 4.87 -5.22 -14.28
CA PRO A 541 5.93 -6.16 -13.92
C PRO A 541 7.26 -5.50 -13.55
N GLU A 542 7.62 -4.38 -14.19
CA GLU A 542 8.83 -3.62 -13.85
C GLU A 542 8.77 -3.08 -12.42
N LEU A 543 7.61 -2.54 -12.04
CA LEU A 543 7.36 -2.05 -10.68
C LEU A 543 7.35 -3.18 -9.66
N ALA A 544 6.67 -4.29 -9.96
CA ALA A 544 6.62 -5.42 -9.05
C ALA A 544 7.99 -6.05 -8.81
N ARG A 545 8.94 -5.94 -9.75
CA ARG A 545 10.29 -6.50 -9.62
C ARG A 545 11.32 -5.57 -8.97
N GLN A 546 10.92 -4.38 -8.53
CA GLN A 546 11.81 -3.49 -7.76
C GLN A 546 12.31 -4.17 -6.48
N PRO A 547 13.44 -3.73 -5.89
CA PRO A 547 13.97 -4.30 -4.66
C PRO A 547 12.90 -4.34 -3.55
N VAL A 548 12.77 -5.47 -2.87
CA VAL A 548 11.72 -5.70 -1.86
C VAL A 548 11.76 -4.65 -0.74
N LEU A 549 12.95 -4.25 -0.27
CA LEU A 549 13.10 -3.19 0.72
C LEU A 549 12.57 -1.84 0.25
N SER A 550 12.80 -1.49 -1.02
CA SER A 550 12.24 -0.27 -1.62
C SER A 550 10.70 -0.35 -1.71
N LEU A 551 10.15 -1.52 -2.05
CA LEU A 551 8.71 -1.75 -2.11
C LEU A 551 8.04 -1.71 -0.73
N TRP A 552 8.76 -2.12 0.32
CA TRP A 552 8.31 -2.04 1.72
C TRP A 552 8.56 -0.68 2.39
N ASP A 553 9.16 0.28 1.67
CA ASP A 553 9.53 1.61 2.19
C ASP A 553 10.53 1.51 3.37
N LEU A 554 11.48 0.57 3.26
CA LEU A 554 12.54 0.29 4.25
C LEU A 554 13.94 0.69 3.77
N ASP A 555 14.10 0.99 2.47
CA ASP A 555 15.36 1.54 1.92
C ASP A 555 15.12 2.95 1.37
N ASP A 556 15.45 3.95 2.19
CA ASP A 556 15.36 5.38 1.85
C ASP A 556 16.36 5.80 0.75
N SER A 557 17.39 4.99 0.46
CA SER A 557 18.45 5.35 -0.48
C SER A 557 18.00 5.30 -1.95
N GLN A 558 16.97 4.50 -2.27
CA GLN A 558 16.53 4.26 -3.66
C GLN A 558 15.37 5.17 -4.10
N GLY A 559 14.76 5.92 -3.18
CA GLY A 559 13.55 6.70 -3.46
C GLY A 559 12.34 5.83 -3.83
N LYS A 560 11.15 6.43 -3.88
CA LYS A 560 9.92 5.70 -4.21
C LYS A 560 9.89 5.36 -5.70
N PRO A 561 9.66 4.08 -6.10
CA PRO A 561 9.68 3.69 -7.52
C PRO A 561 8.45 4.15 -8.31
N TRP A 562 7.42 4.65 -7.60
CA TRP A 562 6.11 5.01 -8.15
C TRP A 562 6.08 6.43 -8.71
N THR A 563 5.50 6.59 -9.89
CA THR A 563 5.20 7.88 -10.52
C THR A 563 3.72 8.19 -10.45
N ARG A 564 3.34 9.47 -10.63
CA ARG A 564 1.92 9.90 -10.63
C ARG A 564 1.07 9.12 -11.66
N GLU A 565 1.63 8.75 -12.80
CA GLU A 565 0.93 8.01 -13.84
C GLU A 565 0.58 6.58 -13.40
N ASP A 566 1.43 5.96 -12.58
CA ASP A 566 1.17 4.62 -12.02
C ASP A 566 -0.08 4.61 -11.12
N TRP A 567 -0.38 5.74 -10.44
CA TRP A 567 -1.58 5.92 -9.63
C TRP A 567 -2.80 6.34 -10.45
N THR A 568 -2.64 7.26 -11.40
CA THR A 568 -3.78 7.91 -12.08
C THR A 568 -4.14 7.29 -13.43
N GLY A 569 -3.33 6.36 -13.94
CA GLY A 569 -3.40 5.80 -15.28
C GLY A 569 -2.45 6.50 -16.25
N HIS A 570 -1.90 5.73 -17.20
CA HIS A 570 -0.99 6.22 -18.23
C HIS A 570 -1.69 7.12 -19.26
N GLU A 571 -0.89 7.87 -20.02
CA GLU A 571 -1.36 8.78 -21.08
C GLU A 571 -2.33 9.89 -20.59
N MET A 572 -2.23 10.27 -19.32
CA MET A 572 -3.07 11.33 -18.75
C MET A 572 -2.96 12.65 -19.53
N LYS A 573 -1.75 13.01 -20.00
CA LYS A 573 -1.54 14.21 -20.82
C LYS A 573 -2.28 14.14 -22.15
N ALA A 574 -2.19 13.04 -22.87
CA ALA A 574 -2.89 12.86 -24.14
C ALA A 574 -4.41 12.91 -23.95
N HIS A 575 -4.93 12.31 -22.86
CA HIS A 575 -6.35 12.45 -22.51
C HIS A 575 -6.73 13.92 -22.22
N GLN A 576 -5.89 14.69 -21.55
CA GLN A 576 -6.14 16.11 -21.29
C GLN A 576 -6.11 16.93 -22.59
N GLU A 577 -5.18 16.66 -23.49
CA GLU A 577 -5.08 17.30 -24.81
C GLU A 577 -6.33 17.02 -25.64
N LEU A 578 -6.78 15.77 -25.73
CA LEU A 578 -8.01 15.42 -26.44
C LEU A 578 -9.22 16.08 -25.80
N ASN A 579 -9.32 16.06 -24.47
CA ASN A 579 -10.38 16.81 -23.80
C ASN A 579 -10.35 18.27 -24.28
N ASN A 580 -9.18 18.94 -24.30
CA ASN A 580 -9.06 20.36 -24.66
C ASN A 580 -9.49 20.61 -26.10
N HIS A 581 -9.14 19.69 -27.00
CA HIS A 581 -9.57 19.74 -28.38
C HIS A 581 -11.09 19.65 -28.52
N VAL A 582 -11.73 18.70 -27.82
CA VAL A 582 -13.20 18.54 -27.83
C VAL A 582 -13.90 19.75 -27.20
N ASP A 583 -13.40 20.26 -26.08
CA ASP A 583 -13.93 21.45 -25.40
C ASP A 583 -13.91 22.68 -26.31
N TYR A 584 -12.76 22.95 -26.93
CA TYR A 584 -12.62 24.03 -27.89
C TYR A 584 -13.56 23.88 -29.08
N SER A 585 -13.62 22.68 -29.67
CA SER A 585 -14.46 22.42 -30.85
C SER A 585 -15.95 22.54 -30.55
N LEU A 586 -16.41 21.96 -29.43
CA LEU A 586 -17.81 22.09 -28.99
C LEU A 586 -18.18 23.54 -28.69
N SER A 587 -17.26 24.34 -28.11
CA SER A 587 -17.51 25.76 -27.84
C SER A 587 -17.63 26.61 -29.11
N ALA A 588 -17.05 26.14 -30.22
CA ALA A 588 -17.11 26.81 -31.52
C ALA A 588 -18.33 26.37 -32.34
N ILE A 589 -18.78 25.12 -32.17
CA ILE A 589 -19.92 24.53 -32.88
C ILE A 589 -21.25 24.92 -32.22
N LEU A 590 -21.33 24.82 -30.88
CA LEU A 590 -22.56 25.07 -30.13
C LEU A 590 -22.75 26.55 -29.80
N THR A 591 -24.01 26.97 -29.69
CA THR A 591 -24.33 28.28 -29.09
C THR A 591 -23.99 28.28 -27.59
N PRO A 592 -23.77 29.45 -26.97
CA PRO A 592 -23.48 29.52 -25.53
C PRO A 592 -24.52 28.82 -24.64
N GLU A 593 -25.80 28.93 -24.99
CA GLU A 593 -26.90 28.31 -24.23
C GLU A 593 -26.90 26.78 -24.37
N GLN A 594 -26.62 26.26 -25.57
CA GLN A 594 -26.47 24.82 -25.80
C GLN A 594 -25.21 24.26 -25.13
N TYR A 595 -24.11 25.04 -25.13
CA TYR A 595 -22.87 24.64 -24.48
C TYR A 595 -23.03 24.50 -22.96
N GLU A 596 -23.88 25.29 -22.31
CA GLU A 596 -24.15 25.15 -20.88
C GLU A 596 -24.86 23.83 -20.51
N LEU A 597 -25.45 23.13 -21.50
CA LEU A 597 -26.10 21.82 -21.29
C LEU A 597 -25.10 20.66 -21.19
N ILE A 598 -23.84 20.84 -21.62
CA ILE A 598 -22.83 19.79 -21.55
C ILE A 598 -22.21 19.71 -20.13
N PRO A 599 -21.71 18.53 -19.70
CA PRO A 599 -21.09 18.39 -18.39
C PRO A 599 -19.91 19.34 -18.20
N SER A 600 -19.92 20.13 -17.12
CA SER A 600 -18.76 20.97 -16.79
C SER A 600 -17.52 20.13 -16.46
N ARG A 601 -16.33 20.59 -16.87
CA ARG A 601 -15.08 20.05 -16.36
C ARG A 601 -14.94 20.41 -14.88
N GLY A 602 -14.54 19.43 -14.07
CA GLY A 602 -14.18 19.66 -12.67
C GLY A 602 -12.99 20.61 -12.55
N GLN A 603 -13.26 21.91 -12.56
CA GLN A 603 -12.61 23.00 -11.85
C GLN A 603 -13.34 24.31 -12.23
N LYS A 604 -14.50 24.55 -11.62
CA LYS A 604 -14.81 25.91 -11.17
C LYS A 604 -14.25 26.04 -9.76
N ASN A 605 -12.96 26.39 -9.64
CA ASN A 605 -12.50 27.23 -8.53
C ASN A 605 -13.11 28.64 -8.71
N ALA A 606 -14.43 28.71 -8.90
CA ALA A 606 -15.17 29.91 -8.63
C ALA A 606 -15.29 29.92 -7.11
N LYS A 607 -14.56 30.83 -6.47
CA LYS A 607 -14.77 31.23 -5.08
C LYS A 607 -16.25 31.08 -4.76
N ALA A 608 -16.57 30.19 -3.82
CA ALA A 608 -17.87 30.19 -3.16
C ALA A 608 -17.97 31.51 -2.38
N GLU A 609 -18.25 32.59 -3.09
CA GLU A 609 -18.88 33.75 -2.50
C GLU A 609 -20.22 33.29 -1.93
N ASN A 610 -20.35 33.49 -0.62
CA ASN A 610 -21.59 33.56 0.13
C ASN A 610 -22.39 32.25 0.27
N GLY A 611 -22.06 31.52 1.34
CA GLY A 611 -22.93 30.47 1.87
C GLY A 611 -22.57 30.11 3.31
N LYS A 612 -22.72 31.05 4.23
CA LYS A 612 -22.59 30.85 5.69
C LYS A 612 -23.53 29.71 6.12
N LYS A 613 -23.03 28.47 6.20
CA LYS A 613 -23.79 27.32 6.72
C LYS A 613 -23.81 27.41 8.24
N THR A 614 -24.92 27.91 8.76
CA THR A 614 -25.32 27.82 10.15
C THR A 614 -25.42 26.36 10.59
N LYS A 615 -24.68 26.00 11.64
CA LYS A 615 -24.85 24.78 12.42
C LYS A 615 -26.30 24.69 12.91
N GLY A 616 -27.05 23.68 12.46
CA GLY A 616 -28.32 23.24 13.02
C GLY A 616 -28.16 21.85 13.61
N GLY A 617 -28.27 21.75 14.94
CA GLY A 617 -28.03 20.52 15.69
C GLY A 617 -29.19 19.52 15.70
N LYS A 618 -28.79 18.25 15.84
CA LYS A 618 -29.29 17.22 16.77
C LYS A 618 -30.81 17.04 16.99
N GLY A 619 -31.26 15.81 16.70
CA GLY A 619 -32.46 15.16 17.24
C GLY A 619 -33.16 14.35 16.14
N GLY A 620 -33.43 13.05 16.20
CA GLY A 620 -33.48 12.08 17.30
C GLY A 620 -34.72 11.20 17.10
N LYS A 621 -34.51 9.88 16.89
CA LYS A 621 -35.40 8.72 17.08
C LYS A 621 -36.85 8.71 16.51
N GLY A 622 -37.14 7.60 15.80
CA GLY A 622 -38.29 6.73 16.12
C GLY A 622 -39.32 6.51 15.01
N THR A 623 -39.14 5.46 14.20
CA THR A 623 -39.95 4.21 14.12
C THR A 623 -39.38 3.32 13.04
#